data_AF-A0A848YHL2-F1
#
_entry.id   AF-A0A848YHL2-F1
#
_cell.length_a   1.000
_cell.length_b   1.000
_cell.length_c   1.000
_cell.angle_alpha   90.00
_cell.angle_beta   90.00
_cell.angle_gamma   90.00
#
_symmetry.space_group_name_H-M   'P 1'
#
loop_
_entity.id
_entity.type
_entity.pdbx_description
1 polymer ?
#
loop_
_entity_poly.entity_id
_entity_poly.type
_entity_poly.pdbx_seq_one_letter_code
_entity_poly.pdbx_strand_id
1 'polypeptide(L)'
;AYTRLHNTVAPVDTAASIYFYSCLIGLALLWPLLGSDATIPPPSAWLAAAPVTFAFSLLVFMPTLFAVIWCAQRLSPGRVGILMMSEVMVAGISAPLLAGEVLSLQEFLGAVLIVGAGLLEVLSPVEQHA
;
A
#
# COMPACT_ATOMS: atom_id res chain seq x y z
N ALA A 1 -24.81 -21.51 -18.15
CA ALA A 1 -23.45 -22.08 -18.26
C ALA A 1 -22.34 -21.05 -17.97
N TYR A 2 -22.57 -20.10 -17.04
CA TYR A 2 -21.66 -18.96 -16.79
C TYR A 2 -21.13 -18.88 -15.34
N THR A 3 -21.37 -19.90 -14.51
CA THR A 3 -21.17 -19.82 -13.05
C THR A 3 -20.03 -20.69 -12.51
N ARG A 4 -19.18 -21.25 -13.39
CA ARG A 4 -18.14 -22.24 -13.04
C ARG A 4 -16.78 -21.98 -13.69
N LEU A 5 -16.41 -20.72 -13.89
CA LEU A 5 -14.99 -20.34 -13.99
C LEU A 5 -14.51 -19.83 -12.63
N HIS A 6 -14.85 -20.54 -11.55
CA HIS A 6 -14.23 -20.25 -10.28
C HIS A 6 -12.79 -20.76 -10.36
N ASN A 7 -11.88 -19.82 -10.16
CA ASN A 7 -10.46 -20.02 -9.95
C ASN A 7 -10.22 -21.32 -9.15
N THR A 8 -9.47 -22.27 -9.72
CA THR A 8 -9.08 -23.54 -9.10
C THR A 8 -7.92 -23.40 -8.13
N VAL A 9 -7.37 -22.19 -8.02
CA VAL A 9 -6.24 -21.85 -7.18
C VAL A 9 -6.76 -21.57 -5.78
N ALA A 10 -6.19 -22.21 -4.76
CA ALA A 10 -6.62 -21.96 -3.39
C ALA A 10 -6.32 -20.49 -3.02
N PRO A 11 -7.15 -19.84 -2.19
CA PRO A 11 -6.90 -18.47 -1.75
C PRO A 11 -5.52 -18.29 -1.11
N VAL A 12 -5.03 -19.32 -0.42
CA VAL A 12 -3.69 -19.35 0.17
C VAL A 12 -2.58 -19.31 -0.89
N ASP A 13 -2.77 -19.98 -2.03
CA ASP A 13 -1.79 -20.01 -3.11
C ASP A 13 -1.71 -18.63 -3.81
N THR A 14 -2.87 -17.97 -3.94
CA THR A 14 -2.94 -16.59 -4.48
C THR A 14 -2.28 -15.59 -3.51
N ALA A 15 -2.52 -15.71 -2.20
CA ALA A 15 -1.86 -14.86 -1.22
C ALA A 15 -0.34 -15.11 -1.19
N ALA A 16 0.09 -16.37 -1.14
CA ALA A 16 1.50 -16.74 -1.09
C ALA A 16 2.27 -16.24 -2.32
N SER A 17 1.70 -16.38 -3.51
CA SER A 17 2.29 -15.86 -4.75
C SER A 17 2.40 -14.34 -4.76
N ILE A 18 1.37 -13.60 -4.31
CA ILE A 18 1.43 -12.13 -4.19
C ILE A 18 2.57 -11.70 -3.28
N TYR A 19 2.71 -12.29 -2.09
CA TYR A 19 3.80 -11.92 -1.17
C TYR A 19 5.17 -12.31 -1.71
N PHE A 20 5.29 -13.47 -2.37
CA PHE A 20 6.55 -13.91 -2.97
C PHE A 20 7.03 -12.94 -4.07
N TYR A 21 6.16 -12.62 -5.04
CA TYR A 21 6.52 -11.67 -6.10
C TYR A 21 6.75 -10.26 -5.55
N SER A 22 6.00 -9.83 -4.53
CA SER A 22 6.19 -8.53 -3.88
C SER A 22 7.55 -8.44 -3.19
N CYS A 23 8.03 -9.50 -2.53
CA CYS A 23 9.37 -9.53 -1.96
C CYS A 23 10.47 -9.43 -3.03
N LEU A 24 10.31 -10.14 -4.16
CA LEU A 24 11.27 -10.07 -5.27
C LEU A 24 11.33 -8.68 -5.90
N ILE A 25 10.17 -8.09 -6.18
CA ILE A 25 10.07 -6.73 -6.73
C ILE A 25 10.60 -5.72 -5.72
N GLY A 26 10.24 -5.84 -4.44
CA GLY A 26 10.72 -4.97 -3.39
C GLY A 26 12.24 -4.98 -3.26
N LEU A 27 12.87 -6.15 -3.30
CA LEU A 27 14.32 -6.28 -3.28
C LEU A 27 14.97 -5.67 -4.53
N ALA A 28 14.39 -5.91 -5.71
CA ALA A 28 14.88 -5.35 -6.96
C ALA A 28 14.79 -3.81 -6.98
N LEU A 29 13.71 -3.24 -6.43
CA LEU A 29 13.52 -1.80 -6.31
C LEU A 29 14.42 -1.18 -5.23
N LEU A 30 14.69 -1.89 -4.14
CA LEU A 30 15.62 -1.44 -3.09
C LEU A 30 17.07 -1.45 -3.56
N TRP A 31 17.46 -2.38 -4.44
CA TRP A 31 18.83 -2.54 -4.93
C TRP A 31 19.54 -1.23 -5.32
N PRO A 32 18.98 -0.34 -6.17
CA PRO A 32 19.62 0.92 -6.52
C PRO A 32 19.71 1.93 -5.36
N LEU A 33 18.90 1.80 -4.30
CA LEU A 33 18.91 2.70 -3.14
C LEU A 33 19.92 2.31 -2.07
N LEU A 34 20.40 1.07 -2.06
CA LEU A 34 21.30 0.58 -1.01
C LEU A 34 22.67 1.29 -1.02
N GLY A 35 23.06 1.94 -2.12
CA GLY A 35 24.36 2.58 -2.29
C GLY A 35 25.48 1.54 -2.52
N SER A 36 26.61 1.96 -3.10
CA SER A 36 27.72 1.05 -3.42
C SER A 36 28.41 0.46 -2.19
N ASP A 37 28.26 1.11 -1.03
CA ASP A 37 28.88 0.71 0.23
C ASP A 37 27.94 -0.10 1.15
N ALA A 38 26.81 -0.55 0.60
CA ALA A 38 25.84 -1.36 1.33
C ALA A 38 26.49 -2.64 1.83
N THR A 39 26.67 -2.72 3.15
CA THR A 39 27.16 -3.93 3.80
C THR A 39 25.97 -4.76 4.24
N ILE A 40 26.01 -6.07 3.96
CA ILE A 40 24.99 -7.00 4.43
C ILE A 40 25.05 -7.01 5.97
N PRO A 41 23.95 -6.65 6.67
CA PRO A 41 23.96 -6.61 8.13
C PRO A 41 24.26 -8.00 8.72
N PRO A 42 25.03 -8.08 9.83
CA PRO A 42 25.31 -9.35 10.48
C PRO A 42 24.02 -9.98 11.03
N PRO A 43 23.96 -11.33 11.21
CA PRO A 43 22.79 -12.04 11.75
C PRO A 43 22.22 -11.45 13.05
N SER A 44 23.09 -10.89 13.91
CA SER A 44 22.70 -10.24 15.16
C SER A 44 21.84 -8.99 14.96
N ALA A 45 22.05 -8.22 13.89
CA ALA A 45 21.25 -7.03 13.58
C ALA A 45 19.79 -7.41 13.23
N TRP A 46 19.60 -8.50 12.50
CA TRP A 46 18.28 -9.02 12.17
C TRP A 46 17.50 -9.49 13.40
N LEU A 47 18.18 -10.20 14.31
CA LEU A 47 17.59 -10.64 15.58
C LEU A 47 17.23 -9.45 16.48
N ALA A 48 18.05 -8.39 16.47
CA ALA A 48 17.75 -7.18 17.23
C ALA A 48 16.55 -6.40 16.66
N ALA A 49 16.36 -6.39 15.35
CA ALA A 49 15.23 -5.72 14.69
C ALA A 49 13.93 -6.54 14.77
N ALA A 50 14.02 -7.86 14.90
CA ALA A 50 12.88 -8.78 14.85
C ALA A 50 11.71 -8.43 15.79
N PRO A 51 11.92 -8.04 17.06
CA PRO A 51 10.80 -7.73 17.95
C PRO A 51 10.02 -6.50 17.51
N VAL A 52 10.72 -5.45 17.05
CA VAL A 52 10.10 -4.19 16.62
C VAL A 52 9.38 -4.39 15.30
N THR A 53 10.00 -5.08 14.33
CA THR A 53 9.37 -5.35 13.04
C THR A 53 8.17 -6.30 13.18
N PHE A 54 8.26 -7.29 14.07
CA PHE A 54 7.14 -8.16 14.40
C PHE A 54 5.98 -7.38 15.04
N ALA A 55 6.27 -6.53 16.03
CA ALA A 55 5.27 -5.70 16.68
C ALA A 55 4.58 -4.74 15.68
N PHE A 56 5.36 -4.08 14.82
CA PHE A 56 4.83 -3.20 13.77
C PHE A 56 3.95 -3.98 12.78
N SER A 57 4.39 -5.17 12.37
CA SER A 57 3.64 -6.03 11.45
C SER A 57 2.31 -6.47 12.05
N LEU A 58 2.31 -6.82 13.34
CA LEU A 58 1.11 -7.30 14.03
C LEU A 58 0.14 -6.18 14.38
N LEU A 59 0.64 -5.04 14.85
CA LEU A 59 -0.17 -3.96 15.42
C LEU A 59 -0.56 -2.89 14.41
N VAL A 60 0.19 -2.73 13.32
CA VAL A 60 -0.07 -1.71 12.30
C VAL A 60 -0.42 -2.36 10.98
N PHE A 61 0.46 -3.21 10.45
CA PHE A 61 0.29 -3.73 9.08
C PHE A 61 -0.88 -4.70 8.94
N MET A 62 -1.00 -5.68 9.83
CA MET A 62 -2.12 -6.64 9.84
C MET A 62 -3.50 -5.98 9.96
N PRO A 63 -3.76 -5.10 10.95
CA PRO A 63 -5.06 -4.46 11.06
C PRO A 63 -5.36 -3.53 9.88
N THR A 64 -4.36 -2.85 9.32
CA THR A 64 -4.54 -2.05 8.10
C THR A 64 -4.98 -2.92 6.93
N LEU A 65 -4.28 -4.02 6.66
CA LEU A 65 -4.67 -4.95 5.58
C LEU A 65 -6.08 -5.52 5.79
N PHE A 66 -6.41 -5.90 7.03
CA PHE A 66 -7.75 -6.37 7.36
C PHE A 66 -8.80 -5.30 7.09
N ALA A 67 -8.56 -4.06 7.52
CA ALA A 67 -9.47 -2.93 7.29
C ALA A 67 -9.66 -2.65 5.79
N VAL A 68 -8.59 -2.69 5.00
CA VAL A 68 -8.64 -2.52 3.53
C VAL A 68 -9.53 -3.58 2.90
N ILE A 69 -9.29 -4.87 3.20
CA ILE A 69 -10.08 -5.98 2.64
C ILE A 69 -11.54 -5.88 3.10
N TRP A 70 -11.76 -5.57 4.38
CA TRP A 70 -13.10 -5.44 4.95
C TRP A 70 -13.90 -4.28 4.34
N CYS A 71 -13.25 -3.13 4.09
CA CYS A 71 -13.83 -2.00 3.39
C CYS A 71 -14.14 -2.37 1.93
N ALA A 72 -13.22 -3.05 1.24
CA ALA A 72 -13.39 -3.47 -0.14
C ALA A 72 -14.60 -4.42 -0.34
N GLN A 73 -14.96 -5.19 0.68
CA GLN A 73 -16.15 -6.05 0.66
C GLN A 73 -17.47 -5.29 0.85
N ARG A 74 -17.44 -4.04 1.34
CA ARG A 74 -18.62 -3.27 1.75
C ARG A 74 -18.89 -2.05 0.88
N LEU A 75 -17.89 -1.55 0.17
CA LEU A 75 -17.94 -0.35 -0.65
C LEU A 75 -17.91 -0.73 -2.13
N SER A 76 -18.56 0.06 -2.98
CA SER A 76 -18.40 -0.09 -4.43
C SER A 76 -16.94 0.19 -4.82
N PRO A 77 -16.41 -0.45 -5.88
CA PRO A 77 -15.00 -0.31 -6.27
C PRO A 77 -14.52 1.14 -6.42
N GLY A 78 -15.36 2.05 -6.96
CA GLY A 78 -15.02 3.48 -7.05
C GLY A 78 -14.83 4.16 -5.69
N ARG A 79 -15.65 3.81 -4.69
CA ARG A 79 -15.52 4.36 -3.33
C ARG A 79 -14.29 3.81 -2.60
N VAL A 80 -13.93 2.56 -2.84
CA VAL A 80 -12.69 1.96 -2.34
C VAL A 80 -11.49 2.69 -2.92
N GLY A 81 -11.52 2.99 -4.23
CA GLY A 81 -10.49 3.79 -4.90
C GLY A 81 -10.29 5.15 -4.24
N ILE A 82 -11.36 5.90 -3.98
CA ILE A 82 -11.30 7.20 -3.28
C ILE A 82 -10.69 7.05 -1.88
N LEU A 83 -11.05 5.98 -1.15
CA LEU A 83 -10.49 5.72 0.18
C LEU A 83 -8.97 5.49 0.13
N MET A 84 -8.48 4.75 -0.86
CA MET A 84 -7.04 4.54 -1.08
C MET A 84 -6.31 5.82 -1.48
N MET A 85 -6.96 6.72 -2.22
CA MET A 85 -6.36 8.03 -2.53
C MET A 85 -6.22 8.90 -1.26
N SER A 86 -7.13 8.75 -0.29
CA SER A 86 -7.04 9.47 0.99
C SER A 86 -5.86 9.03 1.87
N GLU A 87 -5.36 7.81 1.69
CA GLU A 87 -4.18 7.31 2.41
C GLU A 87 -2.94 8.15 2.08
N VAL A 88 -2.72 8.47 0.81
CA VAL A 88 -1.58 9.28 0.37
C VAL A 88 -1.60 10.67 1.00
N MET A 89 -2.80 11.25 1.17
CA MET A 89 -2.96 12.53 1.86
C MET A 89 -2.57 12.45 3.34
N VAL A 90 -3.03 11.42 4.05
CA VAL A 90 -2.68 11.20 5.45
C VAL A 90 -1.18 10.95 5.58
N ALA A 91 -0.57 10.16 4.69
CA ALA A 91 0.87 9.91 4.67
C ALA A 91 1.68 11.20 4.43
N GLY A 92 1.29 12.00 3.43
CA GLY A 92 1.95 13.27 3.11
C GLY A 92 1.87 14.30 4.24
N ILE A 93 0.77 14.35 4.99
CA ILE A 93 0.64 15.22 6.18
C ILE A 93 1.41 14.63 7.37
N SER A 94 1.43 13.30 7.51
CA SER A 94 2.06 12.63 8.64
C SER A 94 3.59 12.64 8.58
N ALA A 95 4.18 12.59 7.38
CA ALA A 95 5.64 12.64 7.20
C ALA A 95 6.31 13.87 7.84
N PRO A 96 5.89 15.12 7.57
CA PRO A 96 6.46 16.29 8.24
C PRO A 96 6.17 16.32 9.74
N LEU A 97 5.01 15.82 10.17
CA LEU A 97 4.61 15.85 11.58
C LEU A 97 5.35 14.82 12.45
N LEU A 98 5.56 13.61 11.92
CA LEU A 98 6.11 12.49 12.68
C LEU A 98 7.61 12.29 12.42
N ALA A 99 8.06 12.51 11.17
CA ALA A 99 9.45 12.30 10.77
C ALA A 99 10.23 13.61 10.60
N GLY A 100 9.57 14.76 10.65
CA GLY A 100 10.21 16.07 10.44
C GLY A 100 10.69 16.31 9.01
N GLU A 101 10.17 15.53 8.05
CA GLU A 101 10.57 15.61 6.64
C GLU A 101 9.88 16.77 5.93
N VAL A 102 10.62 17.47 5.05
CA VAL A 102 10.06 18.57 4.26
C VAL A 102 9.63 18.03 2.89
N LEU A 103 8.34 18.17 2.57
CA LEU A 103 7.81 17.88 1.24
C LEU A 103 8.50 18.75 0.19
N SER A 104 9.10 18.11 -0.79
CA SER A 104 9.62 18.75 -2.00
C SER A 104 8.48 19.26 -2.88
N LEU A 105 8.82 20.14 -3.81
CA LEU A 105 7.85 20.69 -4.77
C LEU A 105 7.19 19.59 -5.63
N GLN A 106 7.94 18.54 -5.97
CA GLN A 106 7.43 17.44 -6.80
C GLN A 106 6.41 16.59 -6.04
N GLU A 107 6.68 16.30 -4.76
CA GLU A 107 5.76 15.54 -3.91
C GLU A 107 4.48 16.34 -3.63
N PHE A 108 4.61 17.65 -3.42
CA PHE A 108 3.46 18.52 -3.29
C PHE A 108 2.58 18.53 -4.55
N LEU A 109 3.19 18.65 -5.74
CA LEU A 109 2.44 18.58 -7.01
C LEU A 109 1.74 17.23 -7.18
N GLY A 110 2.42 16.13 -6.84
CA GLY A 110 1.84 14.78 -6.85
C GLY A 110 0.64 14.67 -5.91
N ALA A 111 0.75 15.17 -4.68
CA ALA A 111 -0.35 15.19 -3.72
C ALA A 111 -1.56 15.98 -4.24
N VAL A 112 -1.32 17.16 -4.83
CA VAL A 112 -2.39 17.99 -5.43
C VAL A 112 -3.07 17.25 -6.59
N LEU A 113 -2.32 16.56 -7.44
CA LEU A 113 -2.88 15.77 -8.55
C LEU A 113 -3.75 14.61 -8.06
N ILE A 114 -3.33 13.90 -7.01
CA ILE A 114 -4.09 12.79 -6.41
C ILE A 114 -5.41 13.30 -5.82
N VAL A 115 -5.37 14.40 -5.07
CA VAL A 115 -6.58 15.04 -4.52
C VAL A 115 -7.50 15.51 -5.64
N GLY A 116 -6.92 16.13 -6.68
CA GLY A 116 -7.66 16.57 -7.86
C GLY A 116 -8.39 15.43 -8.56
N ALA A 117 -7.72 14.29 -8.76
CA ALA A 117 -8.32 13.10 -9.35
C ALA A 117 -9.49 12.57 -8.49
N GLY A 118 -9.30 12.47 -7.17
CA GLY A 118 -10.36 12.07 -6.24
C GLY A 118 -11.57 13.02 -6.27
N LEU A 119 -11.35 14.34 -6.35
CA LEU A 119 -12.41 15.32 -6.52
C LEU A 119 -13.15 15.16 -7.85
N LEU A 120 -12.42 14.98 -8.95
CA LEU A 120 -13.02 14.79 -10.27
C LEU A 120 -13.89 13.54 -10.31
N GLU A 121 -13.48 12.46 -9.68
CA GLU A 121 -14.28 11.24 -9.61
C GLU A 121 -15.61 11.47 -8.87
N VAL A 122 -15.57 12.15 -7.72
CA VAL A 122 -16.77 12.50 -6.93
C VAL A 122 -17.71 13.43 -7.71
N LEU A 123 -17.16 14.36 -8.49
CA LEU A 123 -17.94 15.35 -9.25
C LEU A 123 -18.37 14.83 -10.62
N SER A 124 -17.81 13.72 -11.09
CA SER A 124 -18.14 13.15 -12.40
C SER A 124 -19.56 12.54 -12.39
N PRO A 125 -20.47 12.93 -13.31
CA PRO A 125 -21.84 12.40 -13.35
C PRO A 125 -21.96 10.95 -13.87
N VAL A 126 -20.88 10.17 -13.90
CA VAL A 126 -20.72 9.04 -14.84
C VAL A 126 -21.59 7.81 -14.52
N GLU A 127 -22.28 7.73 -13.38
CA GLU A 127 -23.17 6.57 -13.06
C GLU A 127 -24.58 6.97 -12.58
N GLN A 128 -25.40 7.53 -13.46
CA GLN A 128 -26.88 7.49 -13.30
C GLN A 128 -27.56 6.45 -14.21
N HIS A 129 -26.83 5.71 -15.05
CA HIS A 129 -27.39 4.68 -15.92
C HIS A 129 -26.47 3.47 -16.06
N ALA A 130 -26.44 2.60 -15.06
CA ALA A 130 -26.02 1.19 -15.19
C ALA A 130 -26.83 0.33 -14.21
#